data_AF-A0A813J017-F1
#
_entry.id   AF-A0A813J017-F1
#
_cell.length_a   1.000
_cell.length_b   1.000
_cell.length_c   1.000
_cell.angle_alpha   90.00
_cell.angle_beta   90.00
_cell.angle_gamma   90.00
#
_symmetry.space_group_name_H-M   'P 1'
#
loop_
_entity.id
_entity.type
_entity.pdbx_description
1 polymer ?
#
loop_
_entity_poly.entity_id
_entity_poly.type
_entity_poly.pdbx_seq_one_letter_code
_entity_poly.pdbx_strand_id
1 'polypeptide(L)'
;MAFVDLFGDKILTKEGEKDTTEVLAGKTHVLIYFSAHWCPPCRGYTPALSEAYGKSAKAGKETVIIFVSSDRDQAAFDEYYGTMSFYAMPFAQRDLKEKLSEKCYVKGIPTLVLLDGEGKMQADNIRGEHDKVARKKAASAPPGECPYGDGCPPLQPHQEAVAFLLHPQSPVTRLLVDHPTGSGKTREMIRVLDNFFHDPRPKVPIFPKEPVCRNFYAELLRWPSRYRDFFACLRPQDATRASGVRDWKTKRAQLWDVSGLPGSDLKELCINMREVLEMKGWFFMGKMRRSRREAFYRRYPDEAAPAAPLRALRYTSAGGRHAELRPDGLPVSALLKVAFDRATANGNAYSNKVVIMDEVHNLVRVQTQFGEQLDRLRLLLAGATGSVLAGFTGTPILNEAAEGRCLLDIIKGRSQVLKGDGGFLSSFPMRPAGLFPLSLPLGIPDKVLTPNLRRQFVRRVFLTGEPLKRYDVKCAKGLPERRLRAYCNLCVHFGSLHDGKNGSKARVLADMAGCAPKLHAIAKDIAENSEKALVLVARSSGLEALLAHLQELASSGGQAFGVATMEELAEFNAPSNVRGEQYRVLVADAAQCSEGVSFFAVRRVHLADVPVTPSALVQSV
;
A
#
# COMPACT_ATOMS: atom_id res chain seq x y z
N MET A 1 35.85 -24.10 6.99
CA MET A 1 35.76 -25.12 5.92
C MET A 1 35.24 -24.54 4.61
N ALA A 2 34.19 -23.70 4.60
CA ALA A 2 33.59 -23.16 3.36
C ALA A 2 34.53 -22.46 2.35
N PHE A 3 35.59 -21.76 2.79
CA PHE A 3 36.49 -21.06 1.86
C PHE A 3 37.52 -21.94 1.16
N VAL A 4 37.98 -23.03 1.80
CA VAL A 4 38.92 -23.97 1.17
C VAL A 4 38.23 -24.69 0.02
N ASP A 5 36.94 -25.03 0.18
CA ASP A 5 36.12 -25.61 -0.89
C ASP A 5 35.94 -24.66 -2.11
N LEU A 6 36.10 -23.34 -1.90
CA LEU A 6 35.93 -22.33 -2.95
C LEU A 6 37.26 -21.95 -3.60
N PHE A 7 38.35 -21.83 -2.83
CA PHE A 7 39.61 -21.26 -3.28
C PHE A 7 40.81 -22.22 -3.23
N GLY A 8 40.61 -23.47 -2.81
CA GLY A 8 41.67 -24.43 -2.53
C GLY A 8 42.42 -24.12 -1.23
N ASP A 9 43.47 -24.90 -0.96
CA ASP A 9 44.24 -24.79 0.29
C ASP A 9 45.09 -23.51 0.37
N LYS A 10 45.47 -22.95 -0.79
CA LYS A 10 46.38 -21.81 -0.90
C LYS A 10 45.77 -20.65 -1.70
N ILE A 11 46.00 -19.43 -1.23
CA ILE A 11 45.75 -18.16 -1.94
C ILE A 11 47.09 -17.50 -2.25
N LEU A 12 47.24 -16.97 -3.47
CA LEU A 12 48.40 -16.18 -3.87
C LEU A 12 48.22 -14.74 -3.36
N THR A 13 49.01 -14.36 -2.36
CA THR A 13 49.09 -12.98 -1.85
C THR A 13 50.22 -12.21 -2.55
N LYS A 14 50.42 -10.93 -2.19
CA LYS A 14 51.57 -10.16 -2.68
C LYS A 14 52.90 -10.55 -2.02
N GLU A 15 52.86 -11.36 -0.96
CA GLU A 15 54.02 -11.91 -0.25
C GLU A 15 54.28 -13.38 -0.64
N GLY A 16 53.54 -13.94 -1.59
CA GLY A 16 53.58 -15.36 -1.98
C GLY A 16 52.33 -16.13 -1.57
N GLU A 17 52.36 -17.45 -1.77
CA GLU A 17 51.24 -18.33 -1.43
C GLU A 17 51.12 -18.56 0.09
N LYS A 18 49.91 -18.39 0.63
CA LYS A 18 49.58 -18.60 2.05
C LYS A 18 48.33 -19.45 2.19
N ASP A 19 48.13 -20.03 3.37
CA ASP A 19 46.95 -20.87 3.65
C ASP A 19 45.66 -20.07 3.56
N THR A 20 44.69 -20.57 2.80
CA THR A 20 43.38 -19.92 2.57
C THR A 20 42.66 -19.61 3.88
N THR A 21 42.75 -20.52 4.86
CA THR A 21 42.13 -20.35 6.18
C THR A 21 42.78 -19.22 6.98
N GLU A 22 44.08 -19.00 6.83
CA GLU A 22 44.79 -17.92 7.51
C GLU A 22 44.46 -16.57 6.86
N VAL A 23 44.53 -16.52 5.53
CA VAL A 23 44.31 -15.27 4.75
C VAL A 23 42.88 -14.75 4.93
N LEU A 24 41.90 -15.65 5.00
CA LEU A 24 40.48 -15.30 5.10
C LEU A 24 39.89 -15.38 6.51
N ALA A 25 40.70 -15.70 7.52
CA ALA A 25 40.27 -15.69 8.91
C ALA A 25 39.74 -14.30 9.31
N GLY A 26 38.53 -14.27 9.88
CA GLY A 26 37.91 -13.06 10.41
C GLY A 26 37.54 -12.00 9.37
N LYS A 27 37.60 -12.29 8.06
CA LYS A 27 37.19 -11.34 7.02
C LYS A 27 35.68 -11.25 6.97
N THR A 28 35.14 -10.03 7.04
CA THR A 28 33.69 -9.80 6.96
C THR A 28 33.18 -9.93 5.53
N HIS A 29 34.00 -9.57 4.54
CA HIS A 29 33.62 -9.57 3.14
C HIS A 29 34.75 -10.12 2.26
N VAL A 30 34.43 -11.09 1.41
CA VAL A 30 35.36 -11.63 0.42
C VAL A 30 34.76 -11.40 -0.97
N LEU A 31 35.45 -10.65 -1.82
CA LEU A 31 35.01 -10.39 -3.18
C LEU A 31 35.76 -11.30 -4.14
N ILE A 32 35.03 -11.96 -5.04
CA ILE A 32 35.62 -12.75 -6.12
C ILE A 32 35.58 -11.93 -7.39
N TYR A 33 36.75 -11.66 -7.97
CA TYR A 33 36.89 -10.89 -9.18
C TYR A 33 37.28 -11.77 -10.36
N PHE A 34 36.31 -12.10 -11.21
CA PHE A 34 36.54 -12.86 -12.45
C PHE A 34 36.94 -11.91 -13.57
N SER A 35 38.15 -12.08 -14.11
CA SER A 35 38.71 -11.19 -15.14
C SER A 35 39.79 -11.88 -15.99
N ALA A 36 40.21 -11.24 -17.08
CA ALA A 36 41.35 -11.65 -17.90
C ALA A 36 41.97 -10.48 -18.67
N HIS A 37 43.27 -10.55 -18.94
CA HIS A 37 44.04 -9.51 -19.59
C HIS A 37 43.59 -9.27 -21.04
N TRP A 38 43.30 -10.36 -21.77
CA TRP A 38 42.86 -10.31 -23.16
C TRP A 38 41.48 -9.66 -23.35
N CYS A 39 40.72 -9.43 -22.27
CA CYS A 39 39.36 -8.93 -22.34
C CYS A 39 39.30 -7.38 -22.27
N PRO A 40 38.83 -6.67 -23.32
CA PRO A 40 38.82 -5.21 -23.35
C PRO A 40 38.08 -4.51 -22.18
N PRO A 41 36.84 -4.90 -21.79
CA PRO A 41 36.18 -4.26 -20.64
C PRO A 41 36.88 -4.55 -19.31
N CYS A 42 37.64 -5.64 -19.20
CA CYS A 42 38.42 -5.97 -18.00
C CYS A 42 39.58 -4.99 -17.79
N ARG A 43 40.29 -4.64 -18.88
CA ARG A 43 41.40 -3.67 -18.85
C ARG A 43 40.95 -2.27 -18.43
N GLY A 44 39.70 -1.88 -18.70
CA GLY A 44 39.14 -0.62 -18.23
C GLY A 44 38.69 -0.65 -16.75
N TYR A 45 38.18 -1.79 -16.28
CA TYR A 45 37.63 -1.90 -14.92
C TYR A 45 38.69 -2.19 -13.84
N THR A 46 39.73 -2.95 -14.19
CA THR A 46 40.75 -3.42 -13.23
C THR A 46 41.53 -2.30 -12.54
N PRO A 47 42.00 -1.26 -13.26
CA PRO A 47 42.70 -0.15 -12.63
C PRO A 47 41.80 0.57 -11.61
N ALA A 48 40.54 0.81 -11.96
CA ALA A 48 39.57 1.46 -11.07
C ALA A 48 39.29 0.63 -9.82
N LEU A 49 39.15 -0.70 -9.96
CA LEU A 49 38.94 -1.60 -8.82
C LEU A 49 40.17 -1.66 -7.91
N SER A 50 41.37 -1.75 -8.50
CA SER A 50 42.65 -1.77 -7.78
C SER A 50 42.89 -0.48 -6.99
N GLU A 51 42.56 0.67 -7.59
CA GLU A 51 42.64 1.99 -6.94
C GLU A 51 41.62 2.13 -5.80
N ALA A 52 40.36 1.74 -6.03
CA ALA A 52 39.31 1.79 -5.01
C ALA A 52 39.63 0.88 -3.81
N TYR A 53 40.16 -0.33 -4.07
CA TYR A 53 40.60 -1.23 -3.03
C TYR A 53 41.79 -0.64 -2.26
N GLY A 54 42.82 -0.15 -2.95
CA GLY A 54 43.99 0.46 -2.30
C GLY A 54 43.67 1.68 -1.42
N LYS A 55 42.63 2.45 -1.78
CA LYS A 55 42.17 3.61 -0.99
C LYS A 55 41.26 3.24 0.19
N SER A 56 40.80 1.99 0.28
CA SER A 56 39.87 1.57 1.33
C SER A 56 40.61 1.26 2.64
N ALA A 57 40.22 1.91 3.73
CA ALA A 57 40.74 1.62 5.08
C ALA A 57 40.45 0.18 5.55
N LYS A 58 39.54 -0.52 4.85
CA LYS A 58 39.12 -1.91 5.12
C LYS A 58 39.88 -2.97 4.32
N ALA A 59 40.64 -2.55 3.30
CA ALA A 59 41.38 -3.45 2.42
C ALA A 59 42.41 -4.28 3.22
N GLY A 60 42.42 -5.60 2.99
CA GLY A 60 43.27 -6.55 3.70
C GLY A 60 42.87 -6.80 5.16
N LYS A 61 41.98 -5.99 5.75
CA LYS A 61 41.53 -6.11 7.15
C LYS A 61 40.17 -6.80 7.25
N GLU A 62 39.11 -6.11 6.83
CA GLU A 62 37.73 -6.59 6.84
C GLU A 62 37.29 -7.08 5.45
N THR A 63 37.96 -6.62 4.40
CA THR A 63 37.59 -6.87 3.01
C THR A 63 38.80 -7.33 2.21
N VAL A 64 38.64 -8.44 1.50
CA VAL A 64 39.64 -9.02 0.62
C VAL A 64 39.03 -9.20 -0.76
N ILE A 65 39.80 -8.89 -1.81
CA ILE A 65 39.45 -9.25 -3.20
C ILE A 65 40.36 -10.41 -3.62
N ILE A 66 39.77 -11.45 -4.21
CA ILE A 66 40.46 -12.60 -4.80
C ILE A 66 40.21 -12.57 -6.30
N PHE A 67 41.28 -12.31 -7.05
CA PHE A 67 41.31 -12.41 -8.49
C PHE A 67 41.21 -13.86 -8.94
N VAL A 68 40.29 -14.14 -9.85
CA VAL A 68 40.10 -15.44 -10.50
C VAL A 68 40.28 -15.23 -12.00
N SER A 69 41.44 -15.67 -12.50
CA SER A 69 41.85 -15.41 -13.87
C SER A 69 41.16 -16.31 -14.89
N SER A 70 40.82 -15.73 -16.04
CA SER A 70 40.47 -16.45 -17.26
C SER A 70 41.53 -16.27 -18.36
N ASP A 71 42.77 -15.91 -17.97
CA ASP A 71 43.92 -15.88 -18.87
C ASP A 71 44.30 -17.29 -19.34
N ARG A 72 44.98 -17.35 -20.49
CA ARG A 72 45.25 -18.58 -21.23
C ARG A 72 46.52 -19.28 -20.76
N ASP A 73 47.46 -18.55 -20.18
CA ASP A 73 48.74 -19.06 -19.72
C ASP A 73 49.23 -18.29 -18.48
N GLN A 74 50.22 -18.88 -17.79
CA GLN A 74 50.79 -18.34 -16.56
C GLN A 74 51.44 -16.96 -16.76
N ALA A 75 52.10 -16.74 -17.91
CA ALA A 75 52.78 -15.48 -18.18
C ALA A 75 51.79 -14.31 -18.30
N ALA A 76 50.68 -14.51 -19.03
CA ALA A 76 49.61 -13.52 -19.14
C ALA A 76 48.92 -13.26 -17.79
N PHE A 77 48.77 -14.30 -16.96
CA PHE A 77 48.29 -14.15 -15.59
C PHE A 77 49.23 -13.30 -14.73
N ASP A 78 50.52 -13.61 -14.73
CA ASP A 78 51.53 -12.93 -13.91
C ASP A 78 51.65 -11.44 -14.28
N GLU A 79 51.69 -11.13 -15.57
CA GLU A 79 51.72 -9.75 -16.08
C GLU A 79 50.50 -8.96 -15.58
N TYR A 80 49.30 -9.54 -15.71
CA TYR A 80 48.06 -8.86 -15.39
C TYR A 80 47.82 -8.73 -13.88
N TYR A 81 48.09 -9.80 -13.13
CA TYR A 81 48.03 -9.79 -11.66
C TYR A 81 49.04 -8.81 -11.06
N GLY A 82 50.20 -8.62 -11.71
CA GLY A 82 51.20 -7.62 -11.33
C GLY A 82 50.63 -6.20 -11.24
N THR A 83 49.57 -5.88 -11.99
CA THR A 83 48.93 -4.55 -11.99
C THR A 83 47.90 -4.34 -10.86
N MET A 84 47.56 -5.39 -10.10
CA MET A 84 46.49 -5.38 -9.10
C MET A 84 47.05 -5.27 -7.67
N SER A 85 46.30 -4.65 -6.75
CA SER A 85 46.69 -4.46 -5.33
C SER A 85 46.14 -5.53 -4.38
N PHE A 86 45.39 -6.49 -4.88
CA PHE A 86 44.69 -7.53 -4.11
C PHE A 86 45.22 -8.94 -4.42
N TYR A 87 44.62 -9.98 -3.83
CA TYR A 87 45.10 -11.37 -3.91
C TYR A 87 44.56 -12.11 -5.12
N ALA A 88 45.06 -13.31 -5.40
CA ALA A 88 44.60 -14.17 -6.49
C ALA A 88 44.46 -15.64 -6.07
N MET A 89 43.58 -16.34 -6.76
CA MET A 89 43.63 -17.81 -6.83
C MET A 89 44.87 -18.21 -7.66
N PRO A 90 45.69 -19.17 -7.20
CA PRO A 90 46.82 -19.67 -7.99
C PRO A 90 46.36 -20.15 -9.37
N PHE A 91 47.03 -19.71 -10.42
CA PHE A 91 46.62 -19.97 -11.81
C PHE A 91 46.56 -21.47 -12.14
N ALA A 92 47.37 -22.30 -11.47
CA ALA A 92 47.37 -23.75 -11.62
C ALA A 92 46.03 -24.41 -11.23
N GLN A 93 45.19 -23.76 -10.42
CA GLN A 93 43.91 -24.31 -9.95
C GLN A 93 42.77 -24.16 -10.98
N ARG A 94 42.97 -24.66 -12.20
CA ARG A 94 42.03 -24.49 -13.32
C ARG A 94 40.67 -25.16 -13.06
N ASP A 95 40.66 -26.37 -12.53
CA ASP A 95 39.43 -27.12 -12.24
C ASP A 95 38.57 -26.45 -11.15
N LEU A 96 39.23 -25.92 -10.10
CA LEU A 96 38.56 -25.17 -9.04
C LEU A 96 38.00 -23.85 -9.57
N LYS A 97 38.76 -23.15 -10.42
CA LYS A 97 38.28 -21.95 -11.09
C LYS A 97 37.02 -22.21 -11.92
N GLU A 98 36.94 -23.31 -12.65
CA GLU A 98 35.77 -23.67 -13.46
C GLU A 98 34.55 -23.94 -12.59
N LYS A 99 34.70 -24.79 -11.56
CA LYS A 99 33.64 -25.07 -10.57
C LYS A 99 33.17 -23.79 -9.87
N LEU A 100 34.09 -22.90 -9.50
CA LEU A 100 33.78 -21.64 -8.86
C LEU A 100 33.02 -20.69 -9.80
N SER A 101 33.42 -20.63 -11.07
CA SER A 101 32.74 -19.85 -12.12
C SER A 101 31.30 -20.30 -12.33
N GLU A 102 31.07 -21.62 -12.37
CA GLU A 102 29.72 -22.21 -12.48
C GLU A 102 28.88 -21.93 -11.23
N LYS A 103 29.44 -22.17 -10.03
CA LYS A 103 28.78 -21.94 -8.74
C LYS A 103 28.38 -20.47 -8.55
N CYS A 104 29.17 -19.54 -9.09
CA CYS A 104 28.89 -18.11 -9.07
C CYS A 104 28.06 -17.62 -10.28
N TYR A 105 27.56 -18.51 -11.14
CA TYR A 105 26.76 -18.19 -12.33
C TYR A 105 27.42 -17.16 -13.26
N VAL A 106 28.75 -17.22 -13.40
CA VAL A 106 29.51 -16.24 -14.19
C VAL A 106 29.28 -16.46 -15.68
N LYS A 107 28.53 -15.55 -16.32
CA LYS A 107 28.21 -15.59 -17.76
C LYS A 107 29.20 -14.81 -18.64
N GLY A 108 30.13 -14.07 -18.02
CA GLY A 108 31.13 -13.25 -18.72
C GLY A 108 32.01 -12.45 -17.77
N ILE A 109 33.08 -11.86 -18.30
CA ILE A 109 34.05 -11.06 -17.55
C ILE A 109 34.08 -9.60 -18.07
N PRO A 110 34.34 -8.59 -17.21
CA PRO A 110 34.63 -8.71 -15.79
C PRO A 110 33.35 -8.88 -14.94
N THR A 111 33.42 -9.77 -13.94
CA THR A 111 32.35 -10.01 -12.95
C THR A 111 32.92 -9.94 -11.53
N LEU A 112 32.24 -9.22 -10.63
CA LEU A 112 32.64 -9.08 -9.23
C LEU A 112 31.53 -9.64 -8.32
N VAL A 113 31.82 -10.68 -7.55
CA VAL A 113 30.86 -11.36 -6.67
C VAL A 113 31.19 -11.04 -5.22
N LEU A 114 30.19 -10.85 -4.37
CA LEU A 114 30.38 -10.63 -2.93
C LEU A 114 30.03 -11.90 -2.16
N LEU A 115 30.95 -12.35 -1.30
CA LEU A 115 30.72 -13.33 -0.26
C LEU A 115 30.76 -12.66 1.12
N ASP A 116 30.03 -13.22 2.09
CA ASP A 116 30.22 -12.93 3.51
C ASP A 116 31.41 -13.68 4.11
N GLY A 117 31.67 -13.48 5.41
CA GLY A 117 32.73 -14.15 6.16
C GLY A 117 32.55 -15.66 6.35
N GLU A 118 31.42 -16.23 5.93
CA GLU A 118 31.16 -17.67 5.92
C GLU A 118 31.30 -18.27 4.50
N GLY A 119 31.60 -17.45 3.49
CA GLY A 119 31.75 -17.88 2.10
C GLY A 119 30.43 -18.03 1.35
N LYS A 120 29.32 -17.50 1.86
CA LYS A 120 28.02 -17.51 1.19
C LYS A 120 27.85 -16.29 0.30
N MET A 121 27.32 -16.50 -0.90
CA MET A 121 27.14 -15.43 -1.89
C MET A 121 26.03 -14.44 -1.48
N GLN A 122 26.38 -13.16 -1.45
CA GLN A 122 25.54 -12.05 -0.99
C GLN A 122 25.08 -11.11 -2.12
N ALA A 123 25.81 -11.11 -3.24
CA ALA A 123 25.44 -10.40 -4.47
C ALA A 123 26.22 -10.95 -5.66
N ASP A 124 25.54 -11.05 -6.81
CA ASP A 124 26.09 -11.41 -8.10
C ASP A 124 26.39 -10.14 -8.92
N ASN A 125 27.63 -10.04 -9.42
CA ASN A 125 28.08 -9.00 -10.33
C ASN A 125 27.84 -7.53 -9.88
N ILE A 126 28.46 -7.13 -8.76
CA ILE A 126 28.40 -5.77 -8.19
C ILE A 126 29.27 -4.73 -8.92
N ARG A 127 29.55 -4.93 -10.21
CA ARG A 127 30.41 -4.05 -11.02
C ARG A 127 29.81 -2.64 -11.10
N GLY A 128 30.57 -1.65 -10.64
CA GLY A 128 30.12 -0.24 -10.55
C GLY A 128 29.33 0.11 -9.27
N GLU A 129 29.15 -0.84 -8.35
CA GLU A 129 28.49 -0.64 -7.05
C GLU A 129 29.39 -0.97 -5.84
N HIS A 130 30.67 -1.27 -6.04
CA HIS A 130 31.61 -1.71 -5.01
C HIS A 130 31.75 -0.74 -3.82
N ASP A 131 31.66 0.58 -4.06
CA ASP A 131 31.65 1.59 -2.98
C ASP A 131 30.39 1.55 -2.09
N LYS A 132 29.31 0.90 -2.54
CA LYS A 132 28.03 0.82 -1.84
C LYS A 132 27.89 -0.44 -0.98
N VAL A 133 28.75 -1.43 -1.18
CA VAL A 133 28.61 -2.76 -0.59
C VAL A 133 28.99 -2.80 0.89
N ALA A 134 29.91 -1.92 1.33
CA ALA A 134 30.23 -1.75 2.75
C ALA A 134 29.07 -1.16 3.59
N ARG A 135 27.90 -0.86 2.98
CA ARG A 135 26.72 -0.28 3.63
C ARG A 135 25.51 -1.23 3.71
N LYS A 136 25.65 -2.52 3.34
CA LYS A 136 24.57 -3.52 3.46
C LYS A 136 24.37 -3.99 4.91
N LYS A 137 23.97 -3.06 5.80
CA LYS A 137 23.13 -3.39 6.96
C LYS A 137 21.63 -3.32 6.64
N ALA A 138 21.28 -3.18 5.36
CA ALA A 138 19.92 -3.02 4.86
C ALA A 138 19.60 -4.00 3.71
N ALA A 139 20.08 -5.24 3.77
CA ALA A 139 19.42 -6.32 3.05
C ALA A 139 18.12 -6.64 3.80
N SER A 140 17.01 -6.66 3.07
CA SER A 140 15.69 -7.05 3.54
C SER A 140 15.76 -8.14 4.62
N ALA A 141 15.11 -7.89 5.75
CA ALA A 141 14.84 -8.92 6.75
C ALA A 141 14.36 -10.21 6.04
N PRO A 142 14.75 -11.41 6.53
CA PRO A 142 14.29 -12.66 5.94
C PRO A 142 12.76 -12.64 5.78
N PRO A 143 12.21 -13.29 4.72
CA PRO A 143 10.80 -13.20 4.39
C PRO A 143 9.94 -13.60 5.61
N GLY A 144 9.31 -12.60 6.23
CA GLY A 144 8.52 -12.74 7.46
C GLY A 144 8.93 -11.82 8.61
N GLU A 145 10.21 -11.48 8.77
CA GLU A 145 10.67 -10.68 9.92
C GLU A 145 10.44 -9.17 9.71
N CYS A 146 9.79 -8.54 10.69
CA CYS A 146 9.59 -7.09 10.69
C CYS A 146 10.95 -6.39 10.97
N PRO A 147 11.43 -5.48 10.10
CA PRO A 147 12.69 -4.77 10.31
C PRO A 147 12.70 -3.83 11.53
N TYR A 148 11.57 -3.75 12.24
CA TYR A 148 11.35 -2.88 13.40
C TYR A 148 11.28 -3.64 14.74
N GLY A 149 11.43 -4.98 14.77
CA GLY A 149 11.38 -5.77 16.00
C GLY A 149 10.02 -5.70 16.74
N ASP A 150 10.03 -5.93 18.06
CA ASP A 150 8.84 -6.12 18.90
C ASP A 150 8.10 -4.82 19.31
N GLY A 151 8.54 -3.65 18.81
CA GLY A 151 7.95 -2.36 19.17
C GLY A 151 6.52 -2.11 18.63
N CYS A 152 6.03 -3.01 17.79
CA CYS A 152 4.73 -2.93 17.13
C CYS A 152 4.03 -4.29 17.25
N PRO A 153 2.69 -4.36 17.37
CA PRO A 153 1.99 -5.64 17.37
C PRO A 153 2.42 -6.51 16.18
N PRO A 154 2.52 -7.84 16.30
CA PRO A 154 2.88 -8.68 15.17
C PRO A 154 1.83 -8.58 14.04
N LEU A 155 2.22 -9.01 12.85
CA LEU A 155 1.27 -9.22 11.77
C LEU A 155 0.37 -10.41 12.15
N GLN A 156 -0.89 -10.38 11.71
CA GLN A 156 -1.75 -11.55 11.85
C GLN A 156 -1.32 -12.62 10.82
N PRO A 157 -1.58 -13.92 11.05
CA PRO A 157 -1.10 -14.98 10.15
C PRO A 157 -1.50 -14.79 8.67
N HIS A 158 -2.71 -14.29 8.41
CA HIS A 158 -3.15 -13.98 7.04
C HIS A 158 -2.37 -12.81 6.41
N GLN A 159 -1.94 -11.85 7.23
CA GLN A 159 -1.13 -10.71 6.79
C GLN A 159 0.31 -11.15 6.49
N GLU A 160 0.86 -12.06 7.31
CA GLU A 160 2.18 -12.66 7.11
C GLU A 160 2.23 -13.46 5.82
N ALA A 161 1.20 -14.28 5.54
CA ALA A 161 1.10 -15.04 4.31
C ALA A 161 1.13 -14.14 3.07
N VAL A 162 0.35 -13.06 3.05
CA VAL A 162 0.35 -12.08 1.95
C VAL A 162 1.72 -11.40 1.81
N ALA A 163 2.31 -10.97 2.93
CA ALA A 163 3.62 -10.33 2.93
C ALA A 163 4.74 -11.27 2.44
N PHE A 164 4.66 -12.55 2.79
CA PHE A 164 5.57 -13.60 2.34
C PHE A 164 5.42 -13.87 0.84
N LEU A 165 4.19 -14.10 0.38
CA LEU A 165 3.90 -14.38 -1.03
C LEU A 165 4.27 -13.20 -1.93
N LEU A 166 4.04 -11.96 -1.49
CA LEU A 166 4.37 -10.74 -2.23
C LEU A 166 5.71 -10.13 -1.79
N HIS A 167 6.71 -10.98 -1.54
CA HIS A 167 8.10 -10.55 -1.32
C HIS A 167 8.87 -10.48 -2.67
N PRO A 168 9.83 -9.57 -2.87
CA PRO A 168 10.62 -9.49 -4.11
C PRO A 168 11.35 -10.77 -4.52
N GLN A 169 11.66 -11.65 -3.55
CA GLN A 169 12.29 -12.95 -3.80
C GLN A 169 11.28 -14.06 -4.12
N SER A 170 9.99 -13.80 -3.93
CA SER A 170 8.93 -14.73 -4.29
C SER A 170 8.73 -14.75 -5.81
N PRO A 171 8.47 -15.92 -6.43
CA PRO A 171 8.07 -15.98 -7.82
C PRO A 171 6.65 -15.43 -8.05
N VAL A 172 5.85 -15.25 -6.99
CA VAL A 172 4.49 -14.72 -7.08
C VAL A 172 4.54 -13.22 -7.34
N THR A 173 4.11 -12.84 -8.53
CA THR A 173 4.04 -11.44 -8.95
C THR A 173 2.61 -10.93 -9.08
N ARG A 174 1.61 -11.82 -9.09
CA ARG A 174 0.20 -11.44 -9.24
C ARG A 174 -0.67 -12.22 -8.26
N LEU A 175 -1.47 -11.51 -7.46
CA LEU A 175 -2.27 -12.14 -6.39
C LEU A 175 -3.59 -11.39 -6.14
N LEU A 176 -4.70 -12.11 -6.14
CA LEU A 176 -5.98 -11.62 -5.64
C LEU A 176 -6.11 -11.99 -4.16
N VAL A 177 -6.22 -11.00 -3.28
CA VAL A 177 -6.37 -11.19 -1.84
C VAL A 177 -7.82 -10.92 -1.46
N ASP A 178 -8.51 -11.97 -1.05
CA ASP A 178 -9.89 -11.96 -0.59
C ASP A 178 -9.93 -12.03 0.94
N HIS A 179 -9.88 -10.86 1.58
CA HIS A 179 -9.91 -10.73 3.04
C HIS A 179 -11.09 -9.83 3.46
N PRO A 180 -11.83 -10.18 4.51
CA PRO A 180 -13.03 -9.44 4.93
C PRO A 180 -12.70 -7.99 5.33
N THR A 181 -13.67 -7.10 5.19
CA THR A 181 -13.55 -5.72 5.67
C THR A 181 -13.20 -5.70 7.16
N GLY A 182 -12.26 -4.84 7.54
CA GLY A 182 -11.76 -4.77 8.93
C GLY A 182 -10.64 -5.75 9.27
N SER A 183 -10.20 -6.63 8.37
CA SER A 183 -9.07 -7.56 8.60
C SER A 183 -7.69 -6.92 8.67
N GLY A 184 -7.60 -5.60 8.44
CA GLY A 184 -6.34 -4.87 8.37
C GLY A 184 -5.66 -4.85 7.00
N LYS A 185 -6.41 -4.96 5.89
CA LYS A 185 -5.90 -4.89 4.51
C LYS A 185 -4.91 -3.74 4.26
N THR A 186 -5.20 -2.54 4.76
CA THR A 186 -4.27 -1.39 4.61
C THR A 186 -2.90 -1.66 5.21
N ARG A 187 -2.84 -2.33 6.36
CA ARG A 187 -1.59 -2.72 7.02
C ARG A 187 -0.83 -3.76 6.20
N GLU A 188 -1.54 -4.74 5.63
CA GLU A 188 -0.97 -5.72 4.70
C GLU A 188 -0.36 -5.02 3.47
N MET A 189 -1.11 -4.09 2.87
CA MET A 189 -0.64 -3.30 1.73
C MET A 189 0.62 -2.51 2.07
N ILE A 190 0.67 -1.85 3.25
CA ILE A 190 1.87 -1.12 3.71
C ILE A 190 3.06 -2.07 3.83
N ARG A 191 2.86 -3.26 4.40
CA ARG A 191 3.93 -4.26 4.54
C ARG A 191 4.43 -4.76 3.19
N VAL A 192 3.53 -5.07 2.25
CA VAL A 192 3.88 -5.46 0.89
C VAL A 192 4.66 -4.35 0.19
N LEU A 193 4.18 -3.11 0.26
CA LEU A 193 4.88 -1.96 -0.32
C LEU A 193 6.28 -1.79 0.29
N ASP A 194 6.42 -1.96 1.61
CA ASP A 194 7.70 -1.90 2.30
C ASP A 194 8.66 -2.99 1.78
N ASN A 195 8.21 -4.21 1.50
CA ASN A 195 9.06 -5.23 0.86
C ASN A 195 9.69 -4.73 -0.45
N PHE A 196 8.98 -3.89 -1.21
CA PHE A 196 9.45 -3.27 -2.46
C PHE A 196 10.11 -1.89 -2.27
N PHE A 197 10.56 -1.54 -1.05
CA PHE A 197 11.20 -0.26 -0.75
C PHE A 197 12.44 0.01 -1.63
N HIS A 198 13.28 -1.02 -1.82
CA HIS A 198 14.48 -0.95 -2.66
C HIS A 198 14.24 -1.35 -4.13
N ASP A 199 13.00 -1.68 -4.50
CA ASP A 199 12.65 -2.02 -5.88
C ASP A 199 12.67 -0.75 -6.76
N PRO A 200 13.36 -0.78 -7.92
CA PRO A 200 13.46 0.37 -8.83
C PRO A 200 12.15 0.69 -9.55
N ARG A 201 11.14 -0.17 -9.49
CA ARG A 201 9.81 0.09 -10.02
C ARG A 201 9.04 1.01 -9.06
N PRO A 202 8.31 2.01 -9.58
CA PRO A 202 7.49 2.86 -8.74
C PRO A 202 6.32 2.08 -8.13
N LYS A 203 5.96 2.48 -6.91
CA LYS A 203 4.87 1.90 -6.13
C LYS A 203 3.59 2.70 -6.38
N VAL A 204 2.57 2.04 -6.88
CA VAL A 204 1.32 2.66 -7.32
C VAL A 204 0.14 2.00 -6.59
N PRO A 205 -0.11 2.36 -5.32
CA PRO A 205 -1.33 1.94 -4.65
C PRO A 205 -2.56 2.63 -5.28
N ILE A 206 -3.65 1.91 -5.50
CA ILE A 206 -4.87 2.41 -6.15
C ILE A 206 -6.08 2.21 -5.22
N PHE A 207 -6.86 3.27 -5.00
CA PHE A 207 -8.01 3.28 -4.08
C PHE A 207 -9.28 3.84 -4.74
N PRO A 208 -10.48 3.49 -4.26
CA PRO A 208 -11.75 3.93 -4.86
C PRO A 208 -11.94 5.45 -4.81
N LYS A 209 -11.59 6.10 -3.69
CA LYS A 209 -11.90 7.52 -3.44
C LYS A 209 -10.73 8.28 -2.82
N GLU A 210 -10.70 9.60 -2.99
CA GLU A 210 -9.66 10.47 -2.42
C GLU A 210 -9.54 10.39 -0.89
N PRO A 211 -10.64 10.33 -0.12
CA PRO A 211 -10.54 10.15 1.33
C PRO A 211 -9.81 8.86 1.72
N VAL A 212 -9.98 7.78 0.95
CA VAL A 212 -9.30 6.49 1.17
C VAL A 212 -7.81 6.60 0.83
N CYS A 213 -7.45 7.29 -0.26
CA CYS A 213 -6.05 7.62 -0.56
C CYS A 213 -5.40 8.39 0.60
N ARG A 214 -6.11 9.35 1.20
CA ARG A 214 -5.61 10.12 2.35
C ARG A 214 -5.46 9.23 3.58
N ASN A 215 -6.45 8.37 3.86
CA ASN A 215 -6.40 7.42 4.97
C ASN A 215 -5.19 6.48 4.86
N PHE A 216 -4.82 6.05 3.65
CA PHE A 216 -3.60 5.27 3.42
C PHE A 216 -2.34 5.99 3.91
N TYR A 217 -2.19 7.30 3.67
CA TYR A 217 -1.05 8.07 4.18
C TYR A 217 -1.09 8.25 5.70
N ALA A 218 -2.27 8.41 6.30
CA ALA A 218 -2.42 8.44 7.75
C ALA A 218 -1.97 7.10 8.38
N GLU A 219 -2.38 5.97 7.79
CA GLU A 219 -1.94 4.65 8.24
C GLU A 219 -0.44 4.41 7.97
N LEU A 220 0.12 4.94 6.88
CA LEU A 220 1.57 4.86 6.62
C LEU A 220 2.41 5.68 7.62
N LEU A 221 1.86 6.76 8.20
CA LEU A 221 2.46 7.46 9.35
C LEU A 221 2.34 6.65 10.64
N ARG A 222 1.18 6.01 10.83
CA ARG A 222 0.87 5.22 12.02
C ARG A 222 1.77 4.00 12.15
N TRP A 223 1.92 3.22 11.08
CA TRP A 223 2.66 1.96 11.09
C TRP A 223 4.15 2.15 10.76
N PRO A 224 5.07 1.49 11.51
CA PRO A 224 6.48 1.45 11.16
C PRO A 224 6.72 0.97 9.73
N SER A 225 7.43 1.77 8.95
CA SER A 225 7.82 1.45 7.57
C SER A 225 9.02 2.30 7.15
N ARG A 226 9.80 1.82 6.19
CA ARG A 226 10.97 2.57 5.70
C ARG A 226 10.55 3.84 4.96
N TYR A 227 9.32 3.85 4.43
CA TYR A 227 8.70 5.06 3.86
C TYR A 227 8.43 6.12 4.92
N ARG A 228 7.98 5.73 6.12
CA ARG A 228 7.80 6.63 7.26
C ARG A 228 9.15 7.20 7.71
N ASP A 229 10.18 6.37 7.81
CA ASP A 229 11.53 6.81 8.19
C ASP A 229 12.11 7.80 7.17
N PHE A 230 11.97 7.52 5.87
CA PHE A 230 12.39 8.42 4.80
C PHE A 230 11.66 9.76 4.86
N PHE A 231 10.35 9.75 5.11
CA PHE A 231 9.56 10.96 5.36
C PHE A 231 10.09 11.74 6.56
N ALA A 232 10.31 11.06 7.67
CA ALA A 232 10.75 11.67 8.92
C ALA A 232 12.15 12.31 8.83
N CYS A 233 13.04 11.73 8.02
CA CYS A 233 14.34 12.34 7.73
C CYS A 233 14.19 13.70 7.03
N LEU A 234 13.33 13.78 6.01
CA LEU A 234 13.15 14.98 5.19
C LEU A 234 12.24 16.03 5.84
N ARG A 235 11.37 15.61 6.78
CA ARG A 235 10.40 16.47 7.48
C ARG A 235 10.43 16.18 8.99
N PRO A 236 11.53 16.52 9.69
CA PRO A 236 11.68 16.19 11.11
C PRO A 236 10.62 16.86 12.00
N GLN A 237 10.18 18.09 11.69
CA GLN A 237 9.11 18.78 12.44
C GLN A 237 7.76 18.06 12.29
N ASP A 238 7.42 17.63 11.08
CA ASP A 238 6.21 16.84 10.82
C ASP A 238 6.27 15.49 11.54
N ALA A 239 7.46 14.85 11.57
CA ALA A 239 7.67 13.62 12.32
C ALA A 239 7.57 13.80 13.83
N THR A 240 8.09 14.90 14.39
CA THR A 240 7.90 15.25 15.81
C THR A 240 6.41 15.38 16.15
N ARG A 241 5.64 16.07 15.29
CA ARG A 241 4.19 16.22 15.45
C ARG A 241 3.47 14.88 15.39
N ALA A 242 3.80 14.03 14.42
CA ALA A 242 3.14 12.74 14.22
C ALA A 242 3.50 11.70 15.30
N SER A 243 4.74 11.68 15.78
CA SER A 243 5.23 10.71 16.77
C SER A 243 4.98 11.14 18.23
N GLY A 244 4.68 12.42 18.45
CA GLY A 244 4.52 13.02 19.78
C GLY A 244 5.82 13.16 20.57
N VAL A 245 6.99 12.94 19.94
CA VAL A 245 8.31 13.03 20.60
C VAL A 245 9.27 13.88 19.78
N ARG A 246 10.18 14.59 20.45
CA ARG A 246 11.15 15.48 19.76
C ARG A 246 12.05 14.70 18.80
N ASP A 247 12.61 13.59 19.26
CA ASP A 247 13.37 12.67 18.42
C ASP A 247 12.51 11.45 18.06
N TRP A 248 11.95 11.47 16.84
CA TRP A 248 11.11 10.40 16.33
C TRP A 248 11.83 9.04 16.28
N LYS A 249 13.17 9.02 16.25
CA LYS A 249 13.96 7.78 16.21
C LYS A 249 13.78 6.94 17.47
N THR A 250 13.52 7.58 18.61
CA THR A 250 13.22 6.89 19.89
C THR A 250 11.96 6.03 19.81
N LYS A 251 11.01 6.39 18.93
CA LYS A 251 9.77 5.66 18.64
C LYS A 251 9.75 5.08 17.22
N ARG A 252 10.93 4.85 16.60
CA ARG A 252 11.03 4.36 15.21
C ARG A 252 10.35 3.01 15.00
N ALA A 253 10.46 2.11 15.97
CA ALA A 253 9.86 0.79 15.93
C ALA A 253 8.38 0.75 16.35
N GLN A 254 7.88 1.86 16.91
CA GLN A 254 6.57 1.90 17.55
C GLN A 254 5.49 2.40 16.61
N LEU A 255 4.25 1.99 16.91
CA LEU A 255 3.06 2.60 16.34
C LEU A 255 2.99 4.07 16.80
N TRP A 256 2.75 4.97 15.85
CA TRP A 256 2.50 6.38 16.18
C TRP A 256 0.99 6.59 16.29
N ASP A 257 0.54 7.05 17.46
CA ASP A 257 -0.86 7.40 17.65
C ASP A 257 -1.14 8.78 17.04
N VAL A 258 -1.61 8.76 15.80
CA VAL A 258 -2.04 9.96 15.06
C VAL A 258 -3.52 10.28 15.26
N SER A 259 -4.26 9.46 16.02
CA SER A 259 -5.70 9.63 16.22
C SER A 259 -6.04 10.82 17.12
N GLY A 260 -5.12 11.23 17.99
CA GLY A 260 -5.26 12.41 18.85
C GLY A 260 -4.93 13.75 18.17
N LEU A 261 -4.54 13.75 16.89
CA LEU A 261 -4.23 14.98 16.16
C LEU A 261 -5.52 15.63 15.61
N PRO A 262 -5.61 16.97 15.59
CA PRO A 262 -6.71 17.67 14.92
C PRO A 262 -6.85 17.23 13.46
N GLY A 263 -8.09 17.18 12.93
CA GLY A 263 -8.33 16.75 11.55
C GLY A 263 -7.58 17.56 10.48
N SER A 264 -7.41 18.87 10.69
CA SER A 264 -6.60 19.76 9.84
C SER A 264 -5.14 19.35 9.79
N ASP A 265 -4.61 18.96 10.93
CA ASP A 265 -3.21 18.66 11.17
C ASP A 265 -2.84 17.34 10.51
N LEU A 266 -3.66 16.32 10.73
CA LEU A 266 -3.50 15.03 10.08
C LEU A 266 -3.61 15.14 8.56
N LYS A 267 -4.52 15.99 8.06
CA LYS A 267 -4.67 16.26 6.63
C LYS A 267 -3.40 16.89 6.04
N GLU A 268 -2.81 17.86 6.73
CA GLU A 268 -1.56 18.49 6.31
C GLU A 268 -0.40 17.48 6.30
N LEU A 269 -0.26 16.68 7.37
CA LEU A 269 0.75 15.62 7.46
C LEU A 269 0.63 14.61 6.30
N CYS A 270 -0.59 14.20 5.96
CA CYS A 270 -0.84 13.31 4.83
C CYS A 270 -0.42 13.93 3.48
N ILE A 271 -0.67 15.23 3.29
CA ILE A 271 -0.24 15.97 2.09
C ILE A 271 1.29 16.00 2.03
N ASN A 272 1.95 16.38 3.12
CA ASN A 272 3.40 16.46 3.19
C ASN A 272 4.05 15.09 2.95
N MET A 273 3.51 14.02 3.54
CA MET A 273 3.99 12.66 3.33
C MET A 273 3.88 12.25 1.86
N ARG A 274 2.73 12.50 1.23
CA ARG A 274 2.54 12.25 -0.19
C ARG A 274 3.59 12.97 -1.03
N GLU A 275 3.85 14.25 -0.78
CA GLU A 275 4.82 15.03 -1.57
C GLU A 275 6.25 14.52 -1.44
N VAL A 276 6.65 14.10 -0.23
CA VAL A 276 7.97 13.50 0.00
C VAL A 276 8.10 12.17 -0.74
N LEU A 277 7.09 11.30 -0.64
CA LEU A 277 7.10 9.96 -1.25
C LEU A 277 6.99 9.98 -2.78
N GLU A 278 6.46 11.05 -3.36
CA GLU A 278 6.55 11.30 -4.80
C GLU A 278 7.96 11.60 -5.31
N MET A 279 8.87 11.98 -4.40
CA MET A 279 10.24 12.33 -4.72
C MET A 279 10.30 13.39 -5.84
N LYS A 280 9.47 14.43 -5.77
CA LYS A 280 9.42 15.49 -6.78
C LYS A 280 10.82 16.07 -7.02
N GLY A 281 11.25 16.14 -8.27
CA GLY A 281 12.57 16.65 -8.66
C GLY A 281 13.73 15.68 -8.45
N TRP A 282 13.49 14.44 -7.98
CA TRP A 282 14.50 13.38 -7.92
C TRP A 282 14.62 12.62 -9.23
N PHE A 283 13.60 12.65 -10.08
CA PHE A 283 13.59 11.95 -11.36
C PHE A 283 13.51 12.94 -12.52
N PHE A 284 14.26 12.65 -13.58
CA PHE A 284 14.15 13.36 -14.85
C PHE A 284 14.02 12.32 -15.98
N MET A 285 12.94 12.41 -16.76
CA MET A 285 12.61 11.45 -17.81
C MET A 285 12.71 9.98 -17.34
N GLY A 286 12.18 9.69 -16.15
CA GLY A 286 12.15 8.34 -15.57
C GLY A 286 13.44 7.88 -14.89
N LYS A 287 14.54 8.65 -15.00
CA LYS A 287 15.84 8.31 -14.38
C LYS A 287 16.09 9.10 -13.09
N MET A 288 16.58 8.41 -12.06
CA MET A 288 16.93 9.05 -10.78
C MET A 288 18.16 9.94 -10.93
N ARG A 289 18.10 11.16 -10.38
CA ARG A 289 19.21 12.11 -10.32
C ARG A 289 20.18 11.71 -9.22
N ARG A 290 21.40 11.35 -9.62
CA ARG A 290 22.49 10.95 -8.72
C ARG A 290 22.75 12.00 -7.61
N SER A 291 22.77 13.28 -7.97
CA SER A 291 23.00 14.39 -7.03
C SER A 291 21.99 14.46 -5.88
N ARG A 292 20.70 14.17 -6.14
CA ARG A 292 19.67 14.16 -5.09
C ARG A 292 19.86 13.01 -4.12
N ARG A 293 20.18 11.82 -4.65
CA ARG A 293 20.45 10.62 -3.86
C ARG A 293 21.70 10.80 -2.99
N GLU A 294 22.80 11.30 -3.56
CA GLU A 294 24.03 11.55 -2.82
C GLU A 294 23.87 12.63 -1.75
N ALA A 295 23.13 13.71 -2.03
CA ALA A 295 22.83 14.73 -1.04
C ALA A 295 22.05 14.17 0.16
N PHE A 296 21.11 13.25 -0.07
CA PHE A 296 20.40 12.56 1.01
C PHE A 296 21.36 11.76 1.88
N TYR A 297 22.17 10.87 1.28
CA TYR A 297 23.10 10.03 2.05
C TYR A 297 24.25 10.81 2.69
N ARG A 298 24.59 11.99 2.20
CA ARG A 298 25.54 12.89 2.87
C ARG A 298 24.94 13.47 4.15
N ARG A 299 23.64 13.77 4.14
CA ARG A 299 22.93 14.34 5.29
C ARG A 299 22.46 13.28 6.29
N TYR A 300 22.12 12.09 5.80
CA TYR A 300 21.57 10.97 6.58
C TYR A 300 22.30 9.67 6.18
N PRO A 301 23.54 9.45 6.67
CA PRO A 301 24.38 8.32 6.22
C PRO A 301 23.83 6.96 6.64
N ASP A 302 23.14 6.89 7.77
CA ASP A 302 22.60 5.65 8.35
C ASP A 302 21.14 5.37 7.94
N GLU A 303 20.55 6.23 7.11
CA GLU A 303 19.14 6.13 6.71
C GLU A 303 19.00 5.69 5.26
N ALA A 304 17.90 5.00 4.97
CA ALA A 304 17.63 4.48 3.63
C ALA A 304 16.68 5.40 2.86
N ALA A 305 16.96 5.61 1.57
CA ALA A 305 16.03 6.24 0.63
C ALA A 305 15.37 5.19 -0.28
N PRO A 306 14.08 5.35 -0.63
CA PRO A 306 13.41 4.45 -1.54
C PRO A 306 14.03 4.52 -2.94
N ALA A 307 14.08 3.38 -3.64
CA ALA A 307 14.66 3.31 -4.98
C ALA A 307 13.78 3.93 -6.08
N ALA A 308 12.48 4.09 -5.79
CA ALA A 308 11.51 4.71 -6.68
C ALA A 308 10.34 5.31 -5.89
N PRO A 309 9.59 6.26 -6.50
CA PRO A 309 8.50 6.94 -5.81
C PRO A 309 7.35 6.01 -5.40
N LEU A 310 6.57 6.46 -4.43
CA LEU A 310 5.30 5.86 -4.02
C LEU A 310 4.20 6.92 -4.12
N ARG A 311 3.15 6.64 -4.90
CA ARG A 311 2.02 7.55 -5.06
C ARG A 311 0.69 6.82 -5.14
N ALA A 312 -0.20 7.12 -4.20
CA ALA A 312 -1.58 6.66 -4.21
C ALA A 312 -2.39 7.37 -5.30
N LEU A 313 -3.17 6.60 -6.05
CA LEU A 313 -4.06 7.08 -7.11
C LEU A 313 -5.50 6.62 -6.87
N ARG A 314 -6.46 7.40 -7.37
CA ARG A 314 -7.83 6.91 -7.54
C ARG A 314 -7.91 6.02 -8.77
N TYR A 315 -8.86 5.08 -8.81
CA TYR A 315 -9.16 4.29 -10.01
C TYR A 315 -9.36 5.16 -11.25
N THR A 316 -10.12 6.25 -11.12
CA THR A 316 -10.40 7.18 -12.24
C THR A 316 -9.13 7.89 -12.72
N SER A 317 -8.26 8.28 -11.80
CA SER A 317 -6.97 8.91 -12.14
C SER A 317 -6.00 7.91 -12.76
N ALA A 318 -5.99 6.68 -12.26
CA ALA A 318 -5.17 5.56 -12.71
C ALA A 318 -5.54 5.12 -14.13
N GLY A 319 -6.83 4.98 -14.43
CA GLY A 319 -7.33 4.66 -15.77
C GLY A 319 -7.42 5.84 -16.73
N GLY A 320 -7.36 7.07 -16.22
CA GLY A 320 -7.43 8.30 -17.01
C GLY A 320 -6.04 8.86 -17.36
N ARG A 321 -5.86 10.16 -17.11
CA ARG A 321 -4.68 10.94 -17.52
C ARG A 321 -3.33 10.37 -17.06
N HIS A 322 -3.27 9.62 -15.94
CA HIS A 322 -1.98 9.06 -15.51
C HIS A 322 -1.48 7.97 -16.45
N ALA A 323 -2.39 7.19 -17.05
CA ALA A 323 -2.07 6.10 -17.96
C ALA A 323 -1.90 6.54 -19.42
N GLU A 324 -2.09 7.83 -19.72
CA GLU A 324 -1.91 8.35 -21.07
C GLU A 324 -0.46 8.31 -21.50
N LEU A 325 -0.26 7.90 -22.75
CA LEU A 325 1.00 8.04 -23.46
C LEU A 325 0.94 9.27 -24.34
N ARG A 326 2.05 9.97 -24.43
CA ARG A 326 2.28 11.04 -25.40
C ARG A 326 2.47 10.44 -26.80
N PRO A 327 2.41 11.26 -27.86
CA PRO A 327 2.72 10.81 -29.23
C PRO A 327 4.11 10.18 -29.37
N ASP A 328 5.08 10.56 -28.52
CA ASP A 328 6.42 9.99 -28.48
C ASP A 328 6.51 8.63 -27.75
N GLY A 329 5.36 8.05 -27.37
CA GLY A 329 5.26 6.75 -26.70
C GLY A 329 5.63 6.75 -25.21
N LEU A 330 5.98 7.89 -24.61
CA LEU A 330 6.24 7.97 -23.17
C LEU A 330 4.98 8.28 -22.38
N PRO A 331 4.85 7.77 -21.15
CA PRO A 331 3.77 8.17 -20.27
C PRO A 331 3.74 9.68 -20.05
N VAL A 332 2.55 10.27 -19.97
CA VAL A 332 2.36 11.68 -19.59
C VAL A 332 2.77 11.86 -18.13
N SER A 333 2.33 10.94 -17.26
CA SER A 333 2.65 10.91 -15.84
C SER A 333 4.14 10.77 -15.57
N ALA A 334 4.71 11.69 -14.78
CA ALA A 334 6.09 11.61 -14.34
C ALA A 334 6.37 10.34 -13.52
N LEU A 335 5.39 9.89 -12.73
CA LEU A 335 5.45 8.65 -11.95
C LEU A 335 5.60 7.43 -12.87
N LEU A 336 4.76 7.33 -13.91
CA LEU A 336 4.75 6.14 -14.77
C LEU A 336 5.91 6.10 -15.76
N LYS A 337 6.62 7.22 -15.98
CA LYS A 337 7.90 7.22 -16.71
C LYS A 337 9.01 6.46 -15.98
N VAL A 338 8.94 6.35 -14.65
CA VAL A 338 9.95 5.63 -13.87
C VAL A 338 9.87 4.14 -14.18
N ALA A 339 11.03 3.54 -14.50
CA ALA A 339 11.15 2.15 -14.96
C ALA A 339 10.31 1.81 -16.21
N PHE A 340 9.88 2.81 -16.99
CA PHE A 340 9.19 2.56 -18.25
C PHE A 340 10.22 2.25 -19.34
N ASP A 341 10.10 1.07 -19.95
CA ASP A 341 10.92 0.66 -21.08
C ASP A 341 10.05 0.58 -22.33
N ARG A 342 10.34 1.46 -23.30
CA ARG A 342 9.59 1.53 -24.56
C ARG A 342 9.64 0.22 -25.35
N ALA A 343 10.75 -0.52 -25.26
CA ALA A 343 10.95 -1.73 -26.05
C ALA A 343 10.09 -2.90 -25.53
N THR A 344 9.91 -2.99 -24.21
CA THR A 344 9.23 -4.13 -23.56
C THR A 344 7.83 -3.82 -23.05
N ALA A 345 7.46 -2.54 -22.92
CA ALA A 345 6.17 -2.13 -22.39
C ALA A 345 5.01 -2.30 -23.40
N ASN A 346 5.27 -2.44 -24.70
CA ASN A 346 4.23 -2.54 -25.74
C ASN A 346 3.13 -1.45 -25.61
N GLY A 347 3.52 -0.22 -25.29
CA GLY A 347 2.58 0.89 -25.09
C GLY A 347 1.75 0.81 -23.80
N ASN A 348 2.14 -0.03 -22.84
CA ASN A 348 1.44 -0.17 -21.56
C ASN A 348 2.16 0.59 -20.44
N ALA A 349 1.58 1.70 -19.99
CA ALA A 349 2.13 2.54 -18.92
C ALA A 349 2.27 1.82 -17.56
N TYR A 350 1.54 0.73 -17.36
CA TYR A 350 1.58 -0.08 -16.15
C TYR A 350 2.61 -1.22 -16.18
N SER A 351 3.30 -1.46 -17.30
CA SER A 351 4.42 -2.40 -17.32
C SER A 351 5.59 -1.90 -16.48
N ASN A 352 6.31 -2.83 -15.84
CA ASN A 352 7.38 -2.58 -14.87
C ASN A 352 6.95 -1.65 -13.72
N LYS A 353 5.83 -1.98 -13.07
CA LYS A 353 5.30 -1.27 -11.89
C LYS A 353 5.04 -2.23 -10.73
N VAL A 354 4.99 -1.70 -9.50
CA VAL A 354 4.42 -2.40 -8.35
C VAL A 354 3.06 -1.77 -8.06
N VAL A 355 2.00 -2.46 -8.41
CA VAL A 355 0.61 -1.98 -8.32
C VAL A 355 -0.10 -2.75 -7.23
N ILE A 356 -0.63 -2.04 -6.24
CA ILE A 356 -1.44 -2.63 -5.18
C ILE A 356 -2.80 -1.95 -5.21
N MET A 357 -3.88 -2.69 -5.19
CA MET A 357 -5.21 -2.12 -5.38
C MET A 357 -6.09 -2.49 -4.20
N ASP A 358 -6.77 -1.50 -3.63
CA ASP A 358 -7.80 -1.72 -2.62
C ASP A 358 -9.18 -1.71 -3.27
N GLU A 359 -10.11 -2.45 -2.68
CA GLU A 359 -11.46 -2.70 -3.20
C GLU A 359 -11.49 -3.00 -4.70
N VAL A 360 -10.69 -3.99 -5.10
CA VAL A 360 -10.44 -4.37 -6.50
C VAL A 360 -11.71 -4.82 -7.25
N HIS A 361 -12.77 -5.21 -6.54
CA HIS A 361 -14.08 -5.48 -7.14
C HIS A 361 -14.64 -4.28 -7.92
N ASN A 362 -14.16 -3.06 -7.67
CA ASN A 362 -14.49 -1.89 -8.49
C ASN A 362 -14.07 -2.06 -9.96
N LEU A 363 -13.10 -2.92 -10.27
CA LEU A 363 -12.72 -3.25 -11.65
C LEU A 363 -13.78 -4.02 -12.42
N VAL A 364 -14.78 -4.63 -11.77
CA VAL A 364 -15.84 -5.39 -12.46
C VAL A 364 -17.21 -4.68 -12.40
N ARG A 365 -17.29 -3.50 -11.77
CA ARG A 365 -18.52 -2.70 -11.74
C ARG A 365 -18.84 -2.12 -13.12
N VAL A 366 -19.93 -2.59 -13.72
CA VAL A 366 -20.35 -2.22 -15.08
C VAL A 366 -21.12 -0.88 -15.13
N GLN A 367 -21.75 -0.45 -14.03
CA GLN A 367 -22.62 0.72 -13.98
C GLN A 367 -22.00 1.88 -13.19
N THR A 368 -20.98 2.54 -13.74
CA THR A 368 -20.44 3.77 -13.13
C THR A 368 -20.25 4.87 -14.16
N GLN A 369 -20.31 6.13 -13.72
CA GLN A 369 -20.00 7.30 -14.54
C GLN A 369 -18.54 7.34 -15.05
N PHE A 370 -17.70 6.40 -14.60
CA PHE A 370 -16.28 6.29 -14.96
C PHE A 370 -15.95 4.96 -15.65
N GLY A 371 -16.94 4.36 -16.33
CA GLY A 371 -16.80 3.07 -17.00
C GLY A 371 -15.60 3.02 -17.95
N GLU A 372 -15.40 4.06 -18.77
CA GLU A 372 -14.29 4.13 -19.73
C GLU A 372 -12.91 4.09 -19.05
N GLN A 373 -12.71 4.86 -17.98
CA GLN A 373 -11.44 4.84 -17.25
C GLN A 373 -11.21 3.48 -16.58
N LEU A 374 -12.26 2.86 -16.03
CA LEU A 374 -12.16 1.54 -15.43
C LEU A 374 -11.85 0.45 -16.46
N ASP A 375 -12.49 0.49 -17.63
CA ASP A 375 -12.25 -0.45 -18.73
C ASP A 375 -10.82 -0.30 -19.26
N ARG A 376 -10.36 0.94 -19.45
CA ARG A 376 -8.97 1.21 -19.84
C ARG A 376 -7.99 0.70 -18.80
N LEU A 377 -8.23 0.96 -17.51
CA LEU A 377 -7.38 0.46 -16.43
C LEU A 377 -7.36 -1.08 -16.44
N ARG A 378 -8.52 -1.73 -16.58
CA ARG A 378 -8.65 -3.19 -16.68
C ARG A 378 -7.77 -3.76 -17.78
N LEU A 379 -7.83 -3.19 -18.98
CA LEU A 379 -7.04 -3.63 -20.14
C LEU A 379 -5.54 -3.45 -19.90
N LEU A 380 -5.14 -2.30 -19.35
CA LEU A 380 -3.74 -2.01 -19.05
C LEU A 380 -3.19 -2.95 -17.97
N LEU A 381 -3.91 -3.18 -16.87
CA LEU A 381 -3.46 -4.08 -15.83
C LEU A 381 -3.38 -5.52 -16.35
N ALA A 382 -4.41 -6.01 -17.04
CA ALA A 382 -4.41 -7.36 -17.58
C ALA A 382 -3.26 -7.61 -18.59
N GLY A 383 -2.88 -6.58 -19.36
CA GLY A 383 -1.79 -6.62 -20.33
C GLY A 383 -0.42 -6.19 -19.80
N ALA A 384 -0.28 -5.82 -18.53
CA ALA A 384 0.98 -5.34 -17.98
C ALA A 384 1.99 -6.49 -17.83
N THR A 385 3.24 -6.22 -18.20
CA THR A 385 4.37 -7.15 -18.12
C THR A 385 5.41 -6.64 -17.12
N GLY A 386 6.24 -7.54 -16.56
CA GLY A 386 7.30 -7.19 -15.60
C GLY A 386 6.82 -6.52 -14.31
N SER A 387 5.52 -6.60 -14.01
CA SER A 387 4.87 -5.88 -12.92
C SER A 387 4.49 -6.80 -11.79
N VAL A 388 4.52 -6.28 -10.58
CA VAL A 388 3.86 -6.90 -9.42
C VAL A 388 2.48 -6.29 -9.30
N LEU A 389 1.44 -7.11 -9.18
CA LEU A 389 0.05 -6.67 -9.16
C LEU A 389 -0.74 -7.44 -8.10
N ALA A 390 -1.17 -6.76 -7.05
CA ALA A 390 -2.03 -7.35 -6.03
C ALA A 390 -3.34 -6.58 -5.90
N GLY A 391 -4.46 -7.29 -5.91
CA GLY A 391 -5.79 -6.72 -5.69
C GLY A 391 -6.37 -7.21 -4.38
N PHE A 392 -6.82 -6.31 -3.52
CA PHE A 392 -7.42 -6.59 -2.22
C PHE A 392 -8.91 -6.31 -2.30
N THR A 393 -9.74 -7.22 -1.80
CA THR A 393 -11.20 -7.04 -1.70
C THR A 393 -11.72 -7.90 -0.55
N GLY A 394 -12.82 -7.50 0.07
CA GLY A 394 -13.60 -8.38 0.96
C GLY A 394 -14.90 -8.88 0.32
N THR A 395 -15.13 -8.51 -0.94
CA THR A 395 -16.36 -8.78 -1.69
C THR A 395 -15.99 -9.03 -3.17
N PRO A 396 -15.36 -10.17 -3.49
CA PRO A 396 -14.90 -10.46 -4.86
C PRO A 396 -16.04 -10.66 -5.86
N ILE A 397 -17.25 -10.96 -5.36
CA ILE A 397 -18.48 -11.13 -6.15
C ILE A 397 -19.51 -10.15 -5.59
N LEU A 398 -20.08 -9.29 -6.44
CA LEU A 398 -21.03 -8.26 -6.01
C LEU A 398 -22.47 -8.71 -6.24
N ASN A 399 -22.79 -9.09 -7.48
CA ASN A 399 -24.13 -9.38 -7.98
C ASN A 399 -24.18 -10.62 -8.88
N GLU A 400 -23.18 -10.80 -9.75
CA GLU A 400 -23.18 -11.86 -10.77
C GLU A 400 -22.08 -12.87 -10.49
N ALA A 401 -22.40 -14.17 -10.58
CA ALA A 401 -21.43 -15.25 -10.29
C ALA A 401 -20.14 -15.17 -11.14
N ALA A 402 -20.22 -14.58 -12.34
CA ALA A 402 -19.09 -14.42 -13.24
C ALA A 402 -18.09 -13.32 -12.80
N GLU A 403 -18.49 -12.40 -11.90
CA GLU A 403 -17.64 -11.27 -11.48
C GLU A 403 -16.35 -11.72 -10.80
N GLY A 404 -16.42 -12.74 -9.95
CA GLY A 404 -15.25 -13.28 -9.26
C GLY A 404 -14.22 -13.86 -10.23
N ARG A 405 -14.69 -14.57 -11.27
CA ARG A 405 -13.83 -15.10 -12.33
C ARG A 405 -13.21 -13.98 -13.16
N CYS A 406 -14.02 -13.02 -13.59
CA CYS A 406 -13.56 -11.85 -14.34
C CYS A 406 -12.47 -11.10 -13.56
N LEU A 407 -12.69 -10.88 -12.26
CA LEU A 407 -11.74 -10.22 -11.37
C LEU A 407 -10.42 -10.98 -11.27
N LEU A 408 -10.47 -12.30 -11.07
CA LEU A 408 -9.29 -13.15 -11.02
C LEU A 408 -8.51 -13.09 -12.34
N ASP A 409 -9.19 -13.17 -13.48
CA ASP A 409 -8.56 -13.13 -14.80
C ASP A 409 -7.88 -11.78 -15.10
N ILE A 410 -8.46 -10.68 -14.64
CA ILE A 410 -7.84 -9.35 -14.71
C ILE A 410 -6.55 -9.32 -13.88
N ILE A 411 -6.59 -9.83 -12.66
CA ILE A 411 -5.45 -9.83 -11.73
C ILE A 411 -4.33 -10.75 -12.22
N LYS A 412 -4.64 -11.96 -12.70
CA LYS A 412 -3.68 -12.90 -13.30
C LYS A 412 -3.10 -12.39 -14.62
N GLY A 413 -3.93 -11.68 -15.37
CA GLY A 413 -3.66 -11.16 -16.70
C GLY A 413 -3.52 -12.23 -17.78
N ARG A 414 -3.46 -11.75 -19.02
CA ARG A 414 -3.79 -12.53 -20.23
C ARG A 414 -2.97 -13.80 -20.42
N SER A 415 -1.70 -13.80 -20.01
CA SER A 415 -0.78 -14.93 -20.20
C SER A 415 -0.94 -16.07 -19.18
N GLN A 416 -1.73 -15.86 -18.11
CA GLN A 416 -1.85 -16.79 -16.99
C GLN A 416 -3.28 -17.33 -16.79
N VAL A 417 -4.28 -16.75 -17.49
CA VAL A 417 -5.69 -17.18 -17.41
C VAL A 417 -5.86 -18.67 -17.74
N LEU A 418 -5.13 -19.17 -18.74
CA LEU A 418 -5.25 -20.54 -19.23
C LEU A 418 -4.46 -21.58 -18.43
N LYS A 419 -3.65 -21.17 -17.44
CA LYS A 419 -2.75 -22.09 -16.71
C LYS A 419 -3.39 -22.75 -15.49
N GLY A 420 -4.60 -22.36 -15.11
CA GLY A 420 -5.36 -22.93 -13.99
C GLY A 420 -6.10 -21.87 -13.18
N ASP A 421 -6.53 -22.21 -11.96
CA ASP A 421 -7.35 -21.34 -11.10
C ASP A 421 -6.58 -20.72 -9.92
N GLY A 422 -5.30 -21.04 -9.76
CA GLY A 422 -4.43 -20.42 -8.75
C GLY A 422 -4.21 -18.91 -9.00
N GLY A 423 -3.68 -18.21 -7.99
CA GLY A 423 -3.46 -16.76 -8.05
C GLY A 423 -4.43 -15.95 -7.19
N PHE A 424 -5.15 -16.60 -6.28
CA PHE A 424 -5.89 -15.95 -5.21
C PHE A 424 -5.54 -16.55 -3.85
N LEU A 425 -5.70 -15.75 -2.79
CA LEU A 425 -5.63 -16.17 -1.40
C LEU A 425 -6.87 -15.62 -0.71
N SER A 426 -7.66 -16.50 -0.10
CA SER A 426 -8.77 -16.10 0.75
C SER A 426 -8.46 -16.49 2.19
N SER A 427 -8.70 -15.56 3.10
CA SER A 427 -8.62 -15.80 4.53
C SER A 427 -9.77 -15.11 5.20
N PHE A 428 -10.64 -15.91 5.78
CA PHE A 428 -11.59 -15.46 6.78
C PHE A 428 -10.92 -15.74 8.12
N PRO A 429 -10.12 -14.79 8.67
CA PRO A 429 -9.64 -14.97 10.03
C PRO A 429 -10.88 -15.28 10.86
N MET A 430 -10.86 -16.40 11.60
CA MET A 430 -11.91 -16.67 12.58
C MET A 430 -12.09 -15.35 13.34
N ARG A 431 -13.30 -14.77 13.31
CA ARG A 431 -13.58 -13.52 14.02
C ARG A 431 -12.92 -13.69 15.40
N PRO A 432 -11.96 -12.82 15.80
CA PRO A 432 -11.32 -12.98 17.09
C PRO A 432 -12.42 -13.18 18.13
N ALA A 433 -12.28 -14.21 18.97
CA ALA A 433 -13.15 -14.33 20.13
C ALA A 433 -12.93 -13.07 20.98
N GLY A 434 -13.91 -12.15 20.89
CA GLY A 434 -14.11 -10.91 21.64
C GLY A 434 -12.89 -10.18 22.20
N LEU A 435 -12.43 -9.13 21.50
CA LEU A 435 -11.77 -7.98 22.16
C LEU A 435 -12.77 -6.87 22.57
N PHE A 436 -14.06 -7.06 22.27
CA PHE A 436 -15.17 -6.25 22.75
C PHE A 436 -16.24 -7.18 23.37
N PRO A 437 -16.96 -6.71 24.41
CA PRO A 437 -18.02 -7.49 25.06
C PRO A 437 -19.05 -7.94 24.03
N LEU A 438 -19.61 -9.14 24.27
CA LEU A 438 -20.78 -9.67 23.56
C LEU A 438 -21.76 -8.54 23.21
N SER A 439 -21.86 -8.19 21.92
CA SER A 439 -22.98 -7.38 21.47
C SER A 439 -24.22 -8.23 21.69
N LEU A 440 -25.20 -7.70 22.39
CA LEU A 440 -26.54 -8.26 22.40
C LEU A 440 -27.45 -7.34 21.57
N PRO A 441 -28.04 -7.86 20.49
CA PRO A 441 -27.94 -9.24 20.04
C PRO A 441 -26.57 -9.57 19.43
N LEU A 442 -26.18 -10.83 19.57
CA LEU A 442 -25.02 -11.41 18.89
C LEU A 442 -25.10 -11.03 17.41
N GLY A 443 -24.01 -10.52 16.84
CA GLY A 443 -23.90 -10.38 15.39
C GLY A 443 -24.32 -11.69 14.72
N ILE A 444 -25.11 -11.58 13.65
CA ILE A 444 -25.85 -12.69 13.00
C ILE A 444 -24.96 -13.95 12.94
N PRO A 445 -25.24 -14.98 13.77
CA PRO A 445 -24.70 -16.30 13.52
C PRO A 445 -25.32 -16.79 12.20
N ASP A 446 -24.73 -17.75 11.49
CA ASP A 446 -25.37 -18.42 10.34
C ASP A 446 -26.69 -19.09 10.77
N LYS A 447 -27.73 -18.29 10.91
CA LYS A 447 -29.04 -18.60 11.47
C LYS A 447 -30.07 -18.00 10.53
N VAL A 448 -31.15 -18.75 10.33
CA VAL A 448 -32.30 -18.31 9.53
C VAL A 448 -32.84 -16.98 10.12
N LEU A 449 -32.98 -15.97 9.26
CA LEU A 449 -33.60 -14.68 9.60
C LEU A 449 -35.08 -14.87 9.97
N THR A 450 -35.34 -15.25 11.22
CA THR A 450 -36.70 -15.47 11.74
C THR A 450 -37.52 -14.18 11.69
N PRO A 451 -38.87 -14.27 11.65
CA PRO A 451 -39.74 -13.10 11.70
C PRO A 451 -39.51 -12.19 12.93
N ASN A 452 -39.03 -12.75 14.05
CA ASN A 452 -38.68 -11.97 15.24
C ASN A 452 -37.37 -11.19 15.04
N LEU A 453 -36.33 -11.82 14.47
CA LEU A 453 -35.08 -11.14 14.13
C LEU A 453 -35.32 -10.01 13.11
N ARG A 454 -36.13 -10.26 12.07
CA ARG A 454 -36.48 -9.21 11.08
C ARG A 454 -37.16 -8.00 11.72
N ARG A 455 -38.01 -8.22 12.72
CA ARG A 455 -38.67 -7.14 13.48
C ARG A 455 -37.70 -6.32 14.34
N GLN A 456 -36.56 -6.90 14.73
CA GLN A 456 -35.52 -6.19 15.48
C GLN A 456 -34.63 -5.31 14.57
N PHE A 457 -34.40 -5.71 13.32
CA PHE A 457 -33.51 -4.98 12.40
C PHE A 457 -34.24 -4.00 11.47
N VAL A 458 -35.51 -4.26 11.14
CA VAL A 458 -36.27 -3.47 10.18
C VAL A 458 -37.41 -2.74 10.86
N ARG A 459 -37.24 -1.43 11.07
CA ARG A 459 -38.32 -0.54 11.50
C ARG A 459 -39.12 -0.07 10.30
N ARG A 460 -40.39 -0.46 10.23
CA ARG A 460 -41.32 0.02 9.19
C ARG A 460 -41.79 1.41 9.53
N VAL A 461 -41.73 2.32 8.57
CA VAL A 461 -42.28 3.67 8.64
C VAL A 461 -43.25 3.82 7.47
N PHE A 462 -44.46 4.27 7.76
CA PHE A 462 -45.50 4.47 6.76
C PHE A 462 -45.48 5.91 6.26
N LEU A 463 -45.62 6.09 4.94
CA LEU A 463 -45.84 7.41 4.36
C LEU A 463 -47.28 7.82 4.63
N THR A 464 -47.46 9.04 5.10
CA THR A 464 -48.76 9.69 5.30
C THR A 464 -48.70 11.12 4.77
N GLY A 465 -49.84 11.80 4.66
CA GLY A 465 -49.88 13.24 4.37
C GLY A 465 -49.19 13.65 3.06
N GLU A 466 -48.36 14.70 3.12
CA GLU A 466 -47.66 15.23 1.95
C GLU A 466 -46.67 14.25 1.31
N PRO A 467 -45.77 13.55 2.05
CA PRO A 467 -44.85 12.56 1.49
C PRO A 467 -45.56 11.52 0.62
N LEU A 468 -46.68 10.97 1.08
CA LEU A 468 -47.47 10.00 0.31
C LEU A 468 -48.02 10.60 -0.99
N LYS A 469 -48.67 11.78 -0.89
CA LYS A 469 -49.19 12.49 -2.07
C LYS A 469 -48.08 12.79 -3.09
N ARG A 470 -46.91 13.21 -2.61
CA ARG A 470 -45.75 13.52 -3.46
C ARG A 470 -45.22 12.26 -4.14
N TYR A 471 -45.08 11.17 -3.40
CA TYR A 471 -44.68 9.87 -3.93
C TYR A 471 -45.65 9.42 -5.05
N ASP A 472 -46.96 9.43 -4.79
CA ASP A 472 -47.98 8.98 -5.76
C ASP A 472 -47.98 9.84 -7.02
N VAL A 473 -47.92 11.18 -6.88
CA VAL A 473 -47.84 12.10 -8.02
C VAL A 473 -46.59 11.85 -8.86
N LYS A 474 -45.45 11.54 -8.23
CA LYS A 474 -44.21 11.25 -8.95
C LYS A 474 -44.24 9.87 -9.62
N CYS A 475 -44.82 8.89 -8.94
CA CYS A 475 -45.04 7.55 -9.47
C CYS A 475 -45.93 7.60 -10.72
N ALA A 476 -47.06 8.31 -10.65
CA ALA A 476 -47.97 8.52 -11.78
C ALA A 476 -47.32 9.25 -12.97
N LYS A 477 -46.28 10.06 -12.72
CA LYS A 477 -45.47 10.71 -13.76
C LYS A 477 -44.36 9.82 -14.35
N GLY A 478 -44.30 8.55 -13.97
CA GLY A 478 -43.31 7.60 -14.47
C GLY A 478 -41.89 7.84 -13.96
N LEU A 479 -41.72 8.43 -12.77
CA LEU A 479 -40.37 8.56 -12.20
C LEU A 479 -39.79 7.15 -11.95
N PRO A 480 -38.52 6.90 -12.34
CA PRO A 480 -37.87 5.62 -12.06
C PRO A 480 -37.81 5.33 -10.56
N GLU A 481 -37.94 4.07 -10.15
CA GLU A 481 -37.93 3.63 -8.73
C GLU A 481 -36.75 4.21 -7.94
N ARG A 482 -35.56 4.23 -8.53
CA ARG A 482 -34.35 4.81 -7.90
C ARG A 482 -34.54 6.26 -7.45
N ARG A 483 -35.36 7.04 -8.16
CA ARG A 483 -35.69 8.44 -7.80
C ARG A 483 -36.89 8.53 -6.89
N LEU A 484 -37.85 7.60 -6.99
CA LEU A 484 -39.00 7.52 -6.08
C LEU A 484 -38.56 7.25 -4.63
N ARG A 485 -37.49 6.48 -4.43
CA ARG A 485 -36.93 6.19 -3.08
C ARG A 485 -36.60 7.44 -2.27
N ALA A 486 -36.11 8.51 -2.90
CA ALA A 486 -35.83 9.77 -2.20
C ALA A 486 -37.10 10.39 -1.58
N TYR A 487 -38.25 10.22 -2.24
CA TYR A 487 -39.54 10.68 -1.74
C TYR A 487 -40.11 9.84 -0.59
N CYS A 488 -39.51 8.67 -0.30
CA CYS A 488 -39.80 7.91 0.91
C CYS A 488 -39.08 8.50 2.15
N ASN A 489 -38.02 9.27 1.94
CA ASN A 489 -37.27 9.90 3.02
C ASN A 489 -37.68 11.37 3.21
N LEU A 490 -37.94 12.11 2.12
CA LEU A 490 -38.22 13.54 2.14
C LEU A 490 -39.30 13.93 1.10
N CYS A 491 -40.31 14.70 1.49
CA CYS A 491 -41.43 15.06 0.60
C CYS A 491 -41.04 16.05 -0.53
N VAL A 492 -39.90 16.72 -0.41
CA VAL A 492 -39.39 17.70 -1.38
C VAL A 492 -38.18 17.17 -2.14
N HIS A 493 -37.91 17.74 -3.31
CA HIS A 493 -36.66 17.47 -4.02
C HIS A 493 -35.48 18.09 -3.25
N PHE A 494 -34.37 17.36 -3.10
CA PHE A 494 -33.21 17.80 -2.32
C PHE A 494 -32.67 19.17 -2.77
N GLY A 495 -32.69 19.47 -4.08
CA GLY A 495 -32.24 20.77 -4.60
C GLY A 495 -33.11 21.96 -4.18
N SER A 496 -34.29 21.72 -3.59
CA SER A 496 -35.16 22.76 -3.01
C SER A 496 -34.95 22.93 -1.50
N LEU A 497 -34.05 22.15 -0.90
CA LEU A 497 -33.74 22.20 0.54
C LEU A 497 -32.62 23.21 0.80
N HIS A 498 -32.97 24.49 0.76
CA HIS A 498 -32.05 25.60 1.06
C HIS A 498 -32.81 26.74 1.76
N ASP A 499 -32.09 27.77 2.21
CA ASP A 499 -32.65 28.91 2.95
C ASP A 499 -33.07 30.10 2.05
N GLY A 500 -32.80 30.03 0.74
CA GLY A 500 -33.21 31.06 -0.23
C GLY A 500 -34.74 31.21 -0.41
N LYS A 501 -35.16 32.23 -1.18
CA LYS A 501 -36.57 32.68 -1.34
C LYS A 501 -37.61 31.59 -1.69
N ASN A 502 -37.20 30.54 -2.41
CA ASN A 502 -38.06 29.38 -2.75
C ASN A 502 -37.64 28.09 -2.04
N GLY A 503 -36.86 28.25 -0.97
CA GLY A 503 -36.29 27.19 -0.17
C GLY A 503 -37.31 26.56 0.75
N SER A 504 -37.24 25.24 0.87
CA SER A 504 -38.16 24.46 1.70
C SER A 504 -37.57 24.06 3.06
N LYS A 505 -36.34 24.44 3.36
CA LYS A 505 -35.60 23.98 4.56
C LYS A 505 -36.29 24.37 5.86
N ALA A 506 -36.61 25.65 6.06
CA ALA A 506 -37.30 26.10 7.28
C ALA A 506 -38.65 25.39 7.49
N ARG A 507 -39.43 25.22 6.40
CA ARG A 507 -40.72 24.52 6.44
C ARG A 507 -40.57 23.04 6.79
N VAL A 508 -39.59 22.37 6.18
CA VAL A 508 -39.31 20.95 6.43
C VAL A 508 -38.86 20.75 7.88
N LEU A 509 -37.99 21.61 8.41
CA LEU A 509 -37.52 21.52 9.80
C LEU A 509 -38.64 21.80 10.81
N ALA A 510 -39.55 22.73 10.51
CA ALA A 510 -40.70 23.03 11.37
C ALA A 510 -41.70 21.85 11.48
N ASP A 511 -41.77 20.95 10.49
CA ASP A 511 -42.59 19.74 10.51
C ASP A 511 -41.86 18.55 9.89
N MET A 512 -40.80 18.09 10.58
CA MET A 512 -40.03 16.94 10.11
C MET A 512 -40.85 15.65 10.10
N ALA A 513 -41.80 15.48 11.01
CA ALA A 513 -42.65 14.30 11.06
C ALA A 513 -43.57 14.22 9.84
N GLY A 514 -44.20 15.34 9.46
CA GLY A 514 -45.08 15.43 8.30
C GLY A 514 -44.34 15.52 6.96
N CYS A 515 -43.10 16.02 6.93
CA CYS A 515 -42.32 16.18 5.70
C CYS A 515 -41.32 15.04 5.42
N ALA A 516 -40.79 14.39 6.46
CA ALA A 516 -39.70 13.43 6.38
C ALA A 516 -39.85 12.31 7.44
N PRO A 517 -40.94 11.53 7.41
CA PRO A 517 -41.33 10.64 8.51
C PRO A 517 -40.26 9.60 8.86
N LYS A 518 -39.52 9.10 7.86
CA LYS A 518 -38.42 8.14 8.09
C LYS A 518 -37.22 8.79 8.76
N LEU A 519 -36.81 9.98 8.30
CA LEU A 519 -35.69 10.71 8.89
C LEU A 519 -36.02 11.17 10.31
N HIS A 520 -37.26 11.62 10.54
CA HIS A 520 -37.76 11.96 11.87
C HIS A 520 -37.75 10.73 12.81
N ALA A 521 -38.18 9.56 12.33
CA ALA A 521 -38.13 8.34 13.14
C ALA A 521 -36.71 7.94 13.54
N ILE A 522 -35.72 8.12 12.65
CA ILE A 522 -34.30 7.91 12.96
C ILE A 522 -33.81 8.92 14.00
N ALA A 523 -34.12 10.21 13.81
CA ALA A 523 -33.69 11.27 14.71
C ALA A 523 -34.28 11.09 16.12
N LYS A 524 -35.55 10.71 16.21
CA LYS A 524 -36.24 10.38 17.46
C LYS A 524 -35.58 9.20 18.18
N ASP A 525 -35.27 8.13 17.45
CA ASP A 525 -34.59 6.95 18.00
C ASP A 525 -33.22 7.32 18.60
N ILE A 526 -32.46 8.16 17.91
CA ILE A 526 -31.16 8.66 18.38
C ILE A 526 -31.29 9.58 19.59
N ALA A 527 -32.34 10.41 19.64
CA ALA A 527 -32.59 11.28 20.79
C ALA A 527 -32.97 10.48 22.05
N GLU A 528 -33.73 9.40 21.89
CA GLU A 528 -34.23 8.53 22.96
C GLU A 528 -33.19 7.53 23.49
N ASN A 529 -32.08 7.32 22.77
CA ASN A 529 -31.04 6.35 23.14
C ASN A 529 -29.69 7.02 23.41
N SER A 530 -28.95 6.51 24.38
CA SER A 530 -27.61 7.01 24.74
C SER A 530 -26.46 6.35 23.96
N GLU A 531 -26.77 5.39 23.09
CA GLU A 531 -25.79 4.65 22.33
C GLU A 531 -25.14 5.50 21.23
N LYS A 532 -23.82 5.32 21.06
CA LYS A 532 -23.09 5.93 19.95
C LYS A 532 -23.56 5.37 18.61
N ALA A 533 -24.01 6.24 17.72
CA ALA A 533 -24.72 5.89 16.49
C ALA A 533 -24.04 6.43 15.23
N LEU A 534 -24.23 5.71 14.12
CA LEU A 534 -23.89 6.14 12.76
C LEU A 534 -25.18 6.18 11.94
N VAL A 535 -25.40 7.27 11.21
CA VAL A 535 -26.49 7.37 10.24
C VAL A 535 -25.94 7.50 8.84
N LEU A 536 -26.31 6.55 7.96
CA LEU A 536 -25.98 6.58 6.54
C LEU A 536 -27.22 7.02 5.75
N VAL A 537 -27.12 8.19 5.12
CA VAL A 537 -28.16 8.80 4.30
C VAL A 537 -27.52 9.49 3.10
N ALA A 538 -28.05 9.30 1.90
CA ALA A 538 -27.55 9.97 0.71
C ALA A 538 -27.89 11.47 0.77
N ARG A 539 -26.99 12.33 0.24
CA ARG A 539 -27.26 13.78 0.15
C ARG A 539 -28.57 14.11 -0.56
N SER A 540 -28.84 13.40 -1.65
CA SER A 540 -30.07 13.54 -2.44
C SER A 540 -31.34 13.02 -1.73
N SER A 541 -31.18 12.40 -0.56
CA SER A 541 -32.23 11.73 0.21
C SER A 541 -32.49 12.39 1.57
N GLY A 542 -31.97 13.60 1.79
CA GLY A 542 -32.27 14.42 2.97
C GLY A 542 -31.20 14.46 4.06
N LEU A 543 -29.93 14.22 3.71
CA LEU A 543 -28.79 14.35 4.65
C LEU A 543 -28.80 15.68 5.41
N GLU A 544 -28.93 16.80 4.69
CA GLU A 544 -28.91 18.14 5.30
C GLU A 544 -30.11 18.37 6.23
N ALA A 545 -31.29 17.87 5.87
CA ALA A 545 -32.49 17.98 6.71
C ALA A 545 -32.34 17.17 7.99
N LEU A 546 -31.84 15.94 7.90
CA LEU A 546 -31.60 15.10 9.07
C LEU A 546 -30.53 15.70 9.98
N LEU A 547 -29.42 16.19 9.41
CA LEU A 547 -28.33 16.80 10.17
C LEU A 547 -28.82 18.00 10.98
N ALA A 548 -29.53 18.94 10.33
CA ALA A 548 -30.07 20.12 10.99
C ALA A 548 -31.09 19.76 12.08
N HIS A 549 -31.97 18.78 11.82
CA HIS A 549 -32.94 18.33 12.81
C HIS A 549 -32.28 17.63 14.01
N LEU A 550 -31.24 16.82 13.79
CA LEU A 550 -30.47 16.21 14.88
C LEU A 550 -29.74 17.26 15.73
N GLN A 551 -29.18 18.31 15.12
CA GLN A 551 -28.54 19.42 15.83
C GLN A 551 -29.53 20.23 16.69
N GLU A 552 -30.75 20.43 16.18
CA GLU A 552 -31.84 21.05 16.94
C GLU A 552 -32.25 20.18 18.13
N LEU A 553 -32.48 18.88 17.93
CA LEU A 553 -32.81 17.93 19.00
C LEU A 553 -31.69 17.79 20.03
N ALA A 554 -30.44 17.81 19.59
CA ALA A 554 -29.26 17.81 20.44
C ALA A 554 -29.21 19.01 21.39
N SER A 555 -29.73 20.16 20.96
CA SER A 555 -29.71 21.41 21.72
C SER A 555 -30.98 21.62 22.57
N SER A 556 -32.10 21.01 22.19
CA SER A 556 -33.43 21.24 22.80
C SER A 556 -33.98 20.05 23.61
N GLY A 557 -33.37 18.87 23.51
CA GLY A 557 -33.82 17.64 24.18
C GLY A 557 -33.40 17.53 25.65
N GLY A 558 -34.03 16.60 26.38
CA GLY A 558 -33.78 16.36 27.82
C GLY A 558 -32.37 15.82 28.15
N GLN A 559 -31.62 15.33 27.16
CA GLN A 559 -30.21 14.95 27.28
C GLN A 559 -29.45 15.49 26.08
N ALA A 560 -28.67 16.55 26.27
CA ALA A 560 -27.84 17.12 25.21
C ALA A 560 -26.81 16.09 24.69
N PHE A 561 -26.55 16.09 23.40
CA PHE A 561 -25.59 15.19 22.76
C PHE A 561 -24.94 15.83 21.54
N GLY A 562 -23.69 15.51 21.22
CA GLY A 562 -23.05 16.05 20.03
C GLY A 562 -23.40 15.30 18.74
N VAL A 563 -23.45 16.05 17.64
CA VAL A 563 -23.69 15.58 16.28
C VAL A 563 -22.45 15.88 15.44
N ALA A 564 -21.80 14.83 14.92
CA ALA A 564 -20.63 14.91 14.06
C ALA A 564 -21.01 14.74 12.58
N THR A 565 -20.18 15.28 11.71
CA THR A 565 -20.16 14.98 10.28
C THR A 565 -18.86 14.24 9.93
N MET A 566 -18.62 14.02 8.65
CA MET A 566 -17.35 13.47 8.17
C MET A 566 -16.14 14.39 8.40
N GLU A 567 -16.36 15.67 8.69
CA GLU A 567 -15.29 16.61 9.05
C GLU A 567 -14.73 16.30 10.43
N GLU A 568 -15.59 15.91 11.37
CA GLU A 568 -15.24 15.53 12.74
C GLU A 568 -15.02 14.02 12.92
N LEU A 569 -14.69 13.28 11.85
CA LEU A 569 -14.51 11.83 11.92
C LEU A 569 -13.38 11.43 12.89
N ALA A 570 -12.33 12.24 12.97
CA ALA A 570 -11.18 11.96 13.85
C ALA A 570 -11.61 12.05 15.32
N GLU A 571 -12.29 13.13 15.69
CA GLU A 571 -12.84 13.38 17.01
C GLU A 571 -13.94 12.36 17.36
N PHE A 572 -14.78 12.02 16.38
CA PHE A 572 -15.78 10.97 16.54
C PHE A 572 -15.11 9.63 16.88
N ASN A 573 -13.99 9.29 16.24
CA ASN A 573 -13.25 8.05 16.46
C ASN A 573 -12.24 8.09 17.63
N ALA A 574 -12.10 9.24 18.30
CA ALA A 574 -11.10 9.42 19.34
C ALA A 574 -11.34 8.49 20.53
N PRO A 575 -10.28 8.05 21.23
CA PRO A 575 -10.40 7.27 22.48
C PRO A 575 -11.21 7.98 23.58
N SER A 576 -11.24 9.31 23.55
CA SER A 576 -12.05 10.14 24.45
C SER A 576 -13.55 10.15 24.11
N ASN A 577 -13.95 9.63 22.93
CA ASN A 577 -15.32 9.60 22.45
C ASN A 577 -15.84 8.16 22.22
N VAL A 578 -15.37 7.19 23.02
CA VAL A 578 -15.73 5.76 22.85
C VAL A 578 -17.22 5.50 23.12
N ARG A 579 -17.84 6.23 24.04
CA ARG A 579 -19.26 6.10 24.38
C ARG A 579 -20.13 7.21 23.79
N GLY A 580 -19.55 8.13 23.03
CA GLY A 580 -20.24 9.27 22.45
C GLY A 580 -20.31 10.48 23.38
N GLU A 581 -19.28 10.62 24.23
CA GLU A 581 -19.12 11.69 25.23
C GLU A 581 -19.15 13.08 24.60
N GLN A 582 -18.44 13.28 23.49
CA GLN A 582 -18.43 14.51 22.72
C GLN A 582 -19.40 14.45 21.55
N TYR A 583 -19.36 13.37 20.77
CA TYR A 583 -20.22 13.15 19.60
C TYR A 583 -20.90 11.80 19.69
N ARG A 584 -22.21 11.83 20.01
CA ARG A 584 -23.04 10.62 20.13
C ARG A 584 -23.47 10.08 18.79
N VAL A 585 -23.67 10.94 17.79
CA VAL A 585 -24.08 10.53 16.45
C VAL A 585 -23.17 11.13 15.39
N LEU A 586 -22.82 10.35 14.36
CA LEU A 586 -22.25 10.85 13.13
C LEU A 586 -23.23 10.64 11.97
N VAL A 587 -23.51 11.71 11.21
CA VAL A 587 -24.32 11.64 9.98
C VAL A 587 -23.39 11.67 8.77
N ALA A 588 -23.47 10.64 7.95
CA ALA A 588 -22.56 10.40 6.84
C ALA A 588 -23.33 10.16 5.54
N ASP A 589 -22.74 10.64 4.44
CA ASP A 589 -23.24 10.35 3.09
C ASP A 589 -23.01 8.88 2.78
N ALA A 590 -24.10 8.13 2.61
CA ALA A 590 -24.07 6.69 2.34
C ALA A 590 -23.18 6.36 1.12
N ALA A 591 -23.22 7.21 0.08
CA ALA A 591 -22.42 7.01 -1.13
C ALA A 591 -20.93 7.31 -0.92
N GLN A 592 -20.57 8.14 0.06
CA GLN A 592 -19.17 8.45 0.37
C GLN A 592 -18.56 7.42 1.31
N CYS A 593 -19.33 6.91 2.25
CA CYS A 593 -18.82 6.14 3.39
C CYS A 593 -18.94 4.62 3.23
N SER A 594 -19.56 4.13 2.15
CA SER A 594 -19.68 2.70 1.86
C SER A 594 -18.36 1.96 1.62
N GLU A 595 -17.23 2.66 1.43
CA GLU A 595 -15.95 2.04 1.08
C GLU A 595 -14.77 2.77 1.77
N GLY A 596 -13.97 2.03 2.54
CA GLY A 596 -12.66 2.47 3.03
C GLY A 596 -12.68 3.50 4.17
N VAL A 597 -13.82 3.69 4.85
CA VAL A 597 -13.96 4.54 6.04
C VAL A 597 -14.20 3.65 7.26
N SER A 598 -13.47 3.89 8.34
CA SER A 598 -13.63 3.16 9.60
C SER A 598 -14.34 4.02 10.63
N PHE A 599 -15.38 3.47 11.25
CA PHE A 599 -16.09 4.09 12.36
C PHE A 599 -15.86 3.25 13.62
N PHE A 600 -15.34 3.87 14.68
CA PHE A 600 -14.94 3.16 15.89
C PHE A 600 -15.94 3.32 17.02
N ALA A 601 -16.13 2.23 17.77
CA ALA A 601 -17.02 2.14 18.93
C ALA A 601 -18.50 2.49 18.65
N VAL A 602 -18.94 2.43 17.38
CA VAL A 602 -20.35 2.55 17.03
C VAL A 602 -21.12 1.33 17.57
N ARG A 603 -22.30 1.58 18.14
CA ARG A 603 -23.20 0.56 18.71
C ARG A 603 -24.48 0.41 17.91
N ARG A 604 -24.89 1.47 17.20
CA ARG A 604 -26.09 1.47 16.38
C ARG A 604 -25.81 2.06 15.00
N VAL A 605 -26.25 1.38 13.95
CA VAL A 605 -26.16 1.87 12.57
C VAL A 605 -27.57 2.04 12.01
N HIS A 606 -27.88 3.23 11.52
CA HIS A 606 -29.13 3.54 10.85
C HIS A 606 -28.89 3.69 9.35
N LEU A 607 -29.57 2.86 8.56
CA LEU A 607 -29.56 2.95 7.10
C LEU A 607 -30.84 3.65 6.64
N ALA A 608 -30.76 4.95 6.37
CA ALA A 608 -31.88 5.69 5.79
C ALA A 608 -32.10 5.29 4.33
N ASP A 609 -31.03 5.01 3.60
CA ASP A 609 -31.07 4.49 2.23
C ASP A 609 -30.50 3.07 2.20
N VAL A 610 -31.38 2.07 2.07
CA VAL A 610 -30.95 0.67 2.03
C VAL A 610 -30.28 0.40 0.67
N PRO A 611 -29.05 -0.13 0.66
CA PRO A 611 -28.37 -0.49 -0.58
C PRO A 611 -29.15 -1.51 -1.39
N VAL A 612 -29.06 -1.42 -2.71
CA VAL A 612 -29.83 -2.29 -3.63
C VAL A 612 -29.25 -3.70 -3.70
N THR A 613 -27.97 -3.86 -3.36
CA THR A 613 -27.24 -5.12 -3.48
C THR A 613 -26.80 -5.62 -2.11
N PRO A 614 -26.82 -6.95 -1.86
CA PRO A 614 -26.33 -7.53 -0.61
C PRO A 614 -24.88 -7.12 -0.30
N SER A 615 -24.03 -7.08 -1.32
CA SER A 615 -22.61 -6.73 -1.15
C SER A 615 -22.41 -5.27 -0.71
N ALA A 616 -23.18 -4.33 -1.25
CA ALA A 616 -23.13 -2.94 -0.80
C ALA A 616 -23.68 -2.78 0.63
N LEU A 617 -24.65 -3.61 1.03
CA LEU A 617 -25.12 -3.68 2.41
C LEU A 617 -24.01 -4.17 3.36
N VAL A 618 -23.32 -5.27 3.00
CA VAL A 618 -22.19 -5.82 3.78
C VAL A 618 -21.02 -4.85 3.86
N GLN A 619 -20.77 -4.04 2.83
CA GLN A 619 -19.72 -3.02 2.88
C GLN A 619 -20.09 -1.81 3.76
N SER A 620 -21.39 -1.50 3.86
CA SER A 620 -21.88 -0.34 4.62
C SER A 620 -22.03 -0.61 6.12
N VAL A 621 -22.19 -1.87 6.52
CA VAL A 621 -22.39 -2.35 7.91
C VAL A 621 -21.11 -2.97 8.42
#